data_AF-A0A1M6TCC3-F1
#
_entry.id   AF-A0A1M6TCC3-F1
#
_cell.length_a   1.000
_cell.length_b   1.000
_cell.length_c   1.000
_cell.angle_alpha   90.00
_cell.angle_beta   90.00
_cell.angle_gamma   90.00
#
_symmetry.space_group_name_H-M   'P 1'
#
loop_
_entity.id
_entity.type
_entity.pdbx_description
1 polymer ?
#
loop_
_entity_poly.entity_id
_entity_poly.type
_entity_poly.pdbx_seq_one_letter_code
_entity_poly.pdbx_strand_id
1 'polypeptide(L)'
;MSRKIEEINKDTFWQLIEEAKMQCGKDLNASLWWIKKGLLRMPPEHSLQFHRFLHAYYEAASRYGLWTAVNLIKEEGCTYEEFVNFKAWLVGQGKEVYMAALANPDSLVAVEKYENCEFELLSYVGNEIYKEQTGRSAYDDCTQEMDQEMLQEVSKDIKYHPMIDYPLELPDELLAYPQISAQFMKETHLLNPKSYSTWDIPFPEIKEQVKKRAIEAKKYIRSQQKKDKIRKQEEQSR
;
A
#
# COMPACT_ATOMS: atom_id res chain seq x y z
N MET A 1 2.44 -0.65 -30.44
CA MET A 1 1.15 0.06 -30.24
C MET A 1 0.47 -0.63 -29.08
N SER A 2 0.21 0.08 -27.97
CA SER A 2 -0.54 -0.54 -26.86
C SER A 2 -1.96 -0.86 -27.33
N ARG A 3 -2.49 -2.00 -26.89
CA ARG A 3 -3.84 -2.43 -27.21
C ARG A 3 -4.81 -1.45 -26.53
N LYS A 4 -5.74 -0.88 -27.29
CA LYS A 4 -6.77 0.02 -26.75
C LYS A 4 -7.53 -0.72 -25.64
N ILE A 5 -7.60 -0.11 -24.46
CA ILE A 5 -8.42 -0.59 -23.35
C ILE A 5 -9.87 -0.22 -23.65
N GLU A 6 -10.75 -1.23 -23.73
CA GLU A 6 -12.17 -1.06 -24.06
C GLU A 6 -13.10 -1.48 -22.91
N GLU A 7 -12.56 -2.15 -21.90
CA GLU A 7 -13.23 -2.50 -20.66
C GLU A 7 -12.26 -2.40 -19.48
N ILE A 8 -12.79 -2.20 -18.28
CA ILE A 8 -12.05 -2.29 -17.03
C ILE A 8 -12.30 -3.66 -16.40
N ASN A 9 -11.25 -4.46 -16.25
CA ASN A 9 -11.23 -5.68 -15.45
C ASN A 9 -9.93 -5.66 -14.62
N LYS A 10 -9.63 -6.74 -13.89
CA LYS A 10 -8.47 -6.78 -13.00
C LYS A 10 -7.14 -6.49 -13.73
N ASP A 11 -6.97 -7.00 -14.94
CA ASP A 11 -5.74 -6.83 -15.71
C ASP A 11 -5.72 -5.48 -16.44
N THR A 12 -6.84 -5.06 -17.05
CA THR A 12 -6.88 -3.78 -17.75
C THR A 12 -6.88 -2.57 -16.82
N PHE A 13 -7.30 -2.74 -15.55
CA PHE A 13 -7.07 -1.74 -14.49
C PHE A 13 -5.58 -1.44 -14.35
N TRP A 14 -4.75 -2.46 -14.15
CA TRP A 14 -3.30 -2.28 -14.03
C TRP A 14 -2.69 -1.78 -15.33
N GLN A 15 -3.15 -2.29 -16.48
CA GLN A 15 -2.71 -1.80 -17.79
C GLN A 15 -2.95 -0.28 -17.92
N LEU A 16 -4.10 0.24 -17.50
CA LEU A 16 -4.40 1.67 -17.56
C LEU A 16 -3.48 2.50 -16.66
N ILE A 17 -3.22 2.03 -15.43
CA ILE A 17 -2.30 2.69 -14.49
C ILE A 17 -0.86 2.69 -15.03
N GLU A 18 -0.41 1.56 -15.57
CA GLU A 18 0.93 1.40 -16.12
C GLU A 18 1.13 2.23 -17.40
N GLU A 19 0.12 2.30 -18.27
CA GLU A 19 0.13 3.21 -19.42
C GLU A 19 0.21 4.66 -18.98
N ALA A 20 -0.57 5.08 -17.96
CA ALA A 20 -0.48 6.42 -17.42
C ALA A 20 0.93 6.74 -16.90
N LYS A 21 1.50 5.84 -16.08
CA LYS A 21 2.87 5.99 -15.56
C LYS A 21 3.92 6.03 -16.67
N MET A 22 3.78 5.20 -17.70
CA MET A 22 4.71 5.16 -18.84
C MET A 22 4.69 6.47 -19.64
N GLN A 23 3.51 7.06 -19.82
CA GLN A 23 3.33 8.26 -20.65
C GLN A 23 3.62 9.55 -19.90
N CYS A 24 3.33 9.58 -18.59
CA CYS A 24 3.38 10.78 -17.77
C CYS A 24 4.56 10.79 -16.78
N GLY A 25 5.21 9.64 -16.56
CA GLY A 25 6.32 9.51 -15.64
C GLY A 25 5.92 9.86 -14.21
N LYS A 26 6.52 10.92 -13.67
CA LYS A 26 6.33 11.38 -12.29
C LYS A 26 5.27 12.47 -12.17
N ASP A 27 4.76 12.99 -13.28
CA ASP A 27 3.71 13.99 -13.28
C ASP A 27 2.38 13.32 -12.93
N LEU A 28 1.99 13.43 -11.65
CA LEU A 28 0.76 12.86 -11.12
C LEU A 28 -0.49 13.49 -11.74
N ASN A 29 -0.46 14.79 -12.03
CA ASN A 29 -1.58 15.48 -12.66
C ASN A 29 -1.77 15.03 -14.11
N ALA A 30 -0.67 14.87 -14.86
CA ALA A 30 -0.73 14.31 -16.21
C ALA A 30 -1.20 12.86 -16.19
N SER A 31 -0.74 12.05 -15.23
CA SER A 31 -1.18 10.67 -15.04
C SER A 31 -2.69 10.59 -14.76
N LEU A 32 -3.20 11.47 -13.89
CA LEU A 32 -4.62 11.59 -13.59
C LEU A 32 -5.44 11.93 -14.84
N TRP A 33 -4.96 12.90 -15.63
CA TRP A 33 -5.63 13.28 -16.89
C TRP A 33 -5.62 12.14 -17.91
N TRP A 34 -4.53 11.38 -18.00
CA TRP A 34 -4.43 10.20 -18.86
C TRP A 34 -5.50 9.15 -18.50
N ILE A 35 -5.59 8.80 -17.22
CA ILE A 35 -6.59 7.86 -16.69
C ILE A 35 -8.00 8.40 -16.98
N LYS A 36 -8.26 9.67 -16.69
CA LYS A 36 -9.57 10.30 -16.94
C LYS A 36 -9.99 10.23 -18.40
N LYS A 37 -9.08 10.53 -19.33
CA LYS A 37 -9.32 10.44 -20.76
C LYS A 37 -9.58 9.01 -21.23
N GLY A 38 -8.94 8.02 -20.61
CA GLY A 38 -9.20 6.60 -20.87
C GLY A 38 -10.63 6.22 -20.47
N LEU A 39 -11.01 6.51 -19.22
CA LEU A 39 -12.31 6.16 -18.65
C LEU A 39 -13.49 6.87 -19.34
N LEU A 40 -13.35 8.16 -19.70
CA LEU A 40 -14.40 8.91 -20.41
C LEU A 40 -14.74 8.35 -21.81
N ARG A 41 -13.89 7.51 -22.39
CA ARG A 41 -14.13 6.86 -23.69
C ARG A 41 -14.90 5.54 -23.56
N MET A 42 -15.12 5.08 -22.34
CA MET A 42 -15.82 3.84 -22.01
C MET A 42 -17.19 4.14 -21.42
N PRO A 43 -18.16 3.20 -21.50
CA PRO A 43 -19.42 3.29 -20.78
C PRO A 43 -19.25 3.50 -19.26
N PRO A 44 -20.25 4.10 -18.58
CA PRO A 44 -20.12 4.48 -17.17
C PRO A 44 -19.82 3.32 -16.21
N GLU A 45 -20.26 2.10 -16.55
CA GLU A 45 -20.02 0.89 -15.78
C GLU A 45 -18.52 0.65 -15.55
N HIS A 46 -17.67 1.04 -16.50
CA HIS A 46 -16.22 0.90 -16.38
C HIS A 46 -15.58 1.94 -15.45
N SER A 47 -16.15 3.14 -15.34
CA SER A 47 -15.73 4.13 -14.33
C SER A 47 -16.07 3.64 -12.92
N LEU A 48 -17.25 3.04 -12.73
CA LEU A 48 -17.65 2.40 -11.48
C LEU A 48 -16.74 1.20 -11.15
N GLN A 49 -16.42 0.38 -12.16
CA GLN A 49 -15.54 -0.77 -11.98
C GLN A 49 -14.09 -0.36 -11.67
N PHE A 50 -13.58 0.70 -12.31
CA PHE A 50 -12.28 1.29 -11.97
C PHE A 50 -12.25 1.77 -10.52
N HIS A 51 -13.29 2.48 -10.09
CA HIS A 51 -13.46 2.90 -8.70
C HIS A 51 -13.40 1.71 -7.75
N ARG A 52 -14.16 0.63 -8.01
CA ARG A 52 -14.15 -0.59 -7.19
C ARG A 52 -12.79 -1.25 -7.12
N PHE A 53 -12.07 -1.40 -8.25
CA PHE A 53 -10.72 -1.98 -8.24
C PHE A 53 -9.73 -1.11 -7.44
N LEU A 54 -9.76 0.20 -7.64
CA LEU A 54 -8.89 1.12 -6.92
C LEU A 54 -9.11 1.01 -5.40
N HIS A 55 -10.36 1.06 -4.96
CA HIS A 55 -10.70 0.92 -3.54
C HIS A 55 -10.40 -0.47 -2.98
N ALA A 56 -10.60 -1.54 -3.76
CA ALA A 56 -10.21 -2.88 -3.35
C ALA A 56 -8.69 -3.02 -3.14
N TYR A 57 -7.87 -2.44 -4.03
CA TYR A 57 -6.42 -2.39 -3.84
C TYR A 57 -6.01 -1.46 -2.68
N TYR A 58 -6.76 -0.41 -2.39
CA TYR A 58 -6.51 0.39 -1.19
C TYR A 58 -6.77 -0.40 0.07
N GLU A 59 -7.84 -1.18 0.10
CA GLU A 59 -8.18 -1.95 1.28
C GLU A 59 -7.24 -3.15 1.46
N ALA A 60 -6.82 -3.78 0.37
CA ALA A 60 -5.78 -4.81 0.41
C ALA A 60 -4.44 -4.26 0.97
N ALA A 61 -4.14 -2.98 0.72
CA ALA A 61 -2.97 -2.28 1.25
C ALA A 61 -3.16 -1.64 2.64
N SER A 62 -4.35 -1.75 3.26
CA SER A 62 -4.60 -1.34 4.65
C SER A 62 -3.91 -2.27 5.66
N ARG A 63 -2.58 -2.35 5.61
CA ARG A 63 -1.76 -3.27 6.41
C ARG A 63 -0.81 -2.53 7.34
N TYR A 64 -0.66 -3.06 8.55
CA TYR A 64 0.20 -2.48 9.58
C TYR A 64 1.66 -2.33 9.11
N GLY A 65 2.20 -3.32 8.41
CA GLY A 65 3.57 -3.29 7.92
C GLY A 65 3.83 -2.20 6.88
N LEU A 66 2.85 -1.87 6.02
CA LEU A 66 2.97 -0.75 5.09
C LEU A 66 2.90 0.59 5.82
N TRP A 67 2.05 0.71 6.84
CA TRP A 67 2.02 1.88 7.71
C TRP A 67 3.38 2.11 8.40
N THR A 68 3.95 1.06 8.98
CA THR A 68 5.30 1.12 9.57
C THR A 68 6.33 1.57 8.52
N ALA A 69 6.31 0.98 7.32
CA ALA A 69 7.25 1.34 6.26
C ALA A 69 7.12 2.82 5.83
N VAL A 70 5.90 3.34 5.65
CA VAL A 70 5.73 4.74 5.26
C VAL A 70 6.13 5.71 6.37
N ASN A 71 5.91 5.39 7.65
CA ASN A 71 6.38 6.22 8.75
C ASN A 71 7.91 6.36 8.74
N LEU A 72 8.61 5.26 8.44
CA LEU A 72 10.07 5.28 8.29
C LEU A 72 10.53 6.03 7.02
N ILE A 73 9.72 6.06 5.97
CA ILE A 73 10.04 6.80 4.73
C ILE A 73 9.79 8.31 4.90
N LYS A 74 8.73 8.72 5.61
CA LYS A 74 8.35 10.14 5.74
C LYS A 74 9.07 10.87 6.88
N GLU A 75 9.95 10.18 7.62
CA GLU A 75 10.80 10.65 8.73
C GLU A 75 10.07 11.26 9.94
N GLU A 76 9.19 12.25 9.72
CA GLU A 76 8.37 12.94 10.72
C GLU A 76 7.13 12.13 11.15
N GLY A 77 6.93 10.96 10.54
CA GLY A 77 5.76 10.11 10.74
C GLY A 77 4.75 10.24 9.60
N CYS A 78 3.64 9.51 9.73
CA CYS A 78 2.56 9.50 8.75
C CYS A 78 1.23 9.51 9.48
N THR A 79 0.40 10.50 9.19
CA THR A 79 -0.99 10.57 9.64
C THR A 79 -1.85 9.57 8.88
N TYR A 80 -3.10 9.38 9.34
CA TYR A 80 -4.02 8.46 8.68
C TYR A 80 -4.37 8.91 7.26
N GLU A 81 -4.58 10.21 7.06
CA GLU A 81 -4.89 10.80 5.76
C GLU A 81 -3.71 10.63 4.79
N GLU A 82 -2.48 10.90 5.24
CA GLU A 82 -1.27 10.68 4.44
C GLU A 82 -1.08 9.21 4.08
N PHE A 83 -1.46 8.26 4.95
CA PHE A 83 -1.41 6.85 4.60
C PHE A 83 -2.43 6.47 3.53
N VAL A 84 -3.63 7.08 3.54
CA VAL A 84 -4.60 6.91 2.45
C VAL A 84 -4.00 7.40 1.14
N ASN A 85 -3.38 8.59 1.14
CA ASN A 85 -2.69 9.15 -0.02
C ASN A 85 -1.51 8.30 -0.48
N PHE A 86 -0.79 7.66 0.44
CA PHE A 86 0.30 6.73 0.13
C PHE A 86 -0.18 5.48 -0.57
N LYS A 87 -1.31 4.89 -0.15
CA LYS A 87 -1.88 3.72 -0.84
C LYS A 87 -2.28 4.06 -2.28
N ALA A 88 -2.80 5.27 -2.50
CA ALA A 88 -3.05 5.80 -3.84
C ALA A 88 -1.78 5.90 -4.68
N TRP A 89 -0.73 6.49 -4.10
CA TRP A 89 0.56 6.61 -4.74
C TRP A 89 1.17 5.24 -5.07
N LEU A 90 1.05 4.27 -4.17
CA LEU A 90 1.55 2.91 -4.35
C LEU A 90 0.85 2.18 -5.51
N VAL A 91 -0.48 2.35 -5.65
CA VAL A 91 -1.19 1.88 -6.85
C VAL A 91 -0.64 2.59 -8.10
N GLY A 92 -0.47 3.90 -8.04
CA GLY A 92 0.13 4.69 -9.12
C GLY A 92 1.55 4.25 -9.53
N GLN A 93 2.27 3.52 -8.66
CA GLN A 93 3.56 2.94 -9.01
C GLN A 93 3.46 1.74 -9.98
N GLY A 94 2.27 1.20 -10.21
CA GLY A 94 2.03 0.04 -11.08
C GLY A 94 2.03 -1.28 -10.32
N LYS A 95 1.59 -2.35 -11.01
CA LYS A 95 1.28 -3.64 -10.38
C LYS A 95 2.47 -4.27 -9.69
N GLU A 96 3.63 -4.27 -10.36
CA GLU A 96 4.83 -4.94 -9.85
C GLU A 96 5.32 -4.33 -8.53
N VAL A 97 5.39 -3.00 -8.47
CA VAL A 97 5.82 -2.28 -7.25
C VAL A 97 4.81 -2.47 -6.12
N TYR A 98 3.52 -2.36 -6.43
CA TYR A 98 2.45 -2.57 -5.47
C TYR A 98 2.51 -3.99 -4.85
N MET A 99 2.63 -5.01 -5.69
CA MET A 99 2.71 -6.41 -5.24
C MET A 99 3.99 -6.69 -4.47
N ALA A 100 5.13 -6.13 -4.91
CA ALA A 100 6.40 -6.26 -4.22
C ALA A 100 6.37 -5.66 -2.82
N ALA A 101 5.77 -4.47 -2.65
CA ALA A 101 5.65 -3.81 -1.36
C ALA A 101 4.76 -4.61 -0.37
N LEU A 102 3.72 -5.28 -0.85
CA LEU A 102 2.89 -6.14 0.00
C LEU A 102 3.59 -7.46 0.37
N ALA A 103 4.40 -8.01 -0.54
CA ALA A 103 5.19 -9.20 -0.27
C ALA A 103 6.40 -8.92 0.63
N ASN A 104 6.96 -7.71 0.54
CA ASN A 104 8.10 -7.26 1.31
C ASN A 104 8.10 -5.72 1.37
N PRO A 105 7.59 -5.10 2.44
CA PRO A 105 7.59 -3.64 2.58
C PRO A 105 8.97 -3.00 2.39
N ASP A 106 10.05 -3.72 2.73
CA ASP A 106 11.44 -3.28 2.58
C ASP A 106 11.83 -2.95 1.11
N SER A 107 11.09 -3.48 0.13
CA SER A 107 11.33 -3.18 -1.29
C SER A 107 11.11 -1.70 -1.64
N LEU A 108 10.37 -0.95 -0.81
CA LEU A 108 10.10 0.47 -1.04
C LEU A 108 11.37 1.34 -0.98
N VAL A 109 12.49 0.85 -0.44
CA VAL A 109 13.80 1.55 -0.53
C VAL A 109 14.18 1.79 -1.98
N ALA A 110 14.00 0.79 -2.84
CA ALA A 110 14.40 0.84 -4.24
C ALA A 110 13.45 1.67 -5.12
N VAL A 111 12.27 2.03 -4.61
CA VAL A 111 11.29 2.84 -5.33
C VAL A 111 11.67 4.31 -5.21
N GLU A 112 11.76 5.01 -6.34
CA GLU A 112 12.00 6.44 -6.35
C GLU A 112 10.81 7.18 -5.73
N LYS A 113 11.10 8.04 -4.75
CA LYS A 113 10.10 8.80 -4.00
C LYS A 113 9.90 10.17 -4.66
N TYR A 114 8.65 10.54 -4.93
CA TYR A 114 8.27 11.83 -5.50
C TYR A 114 6.89 12.24 -4.99
N GLU A 115 6.60 13.53 -4.98
CA GLU A 115 5.33 14.09 -4.45
C GLU A 115 5.00 13.58 -3.04
N ASN A 116 6.02 13.50 -2.16
CA ASN A 116 5.92 12.98 -0.80
C ASN A 116 5.33 11.56 -0.67
N CYS A 117 5.39 10.77 -1.74
CA CYS A 117 4.72 9.48 -1.86
C CYS A 117 3.20 9.58 -1.69
N GLU A 118 2.59 10.65 -2.18
CA GLU A 118 1.15 10.90 -2.07
C GLU A 118 0.51 11.07 -3.45
N PHE A 119 -0.69 10.50 -3.62
CA PHE A 119 -1.47 10.68 -4.85
C PHE A 119 -2.97 10.76 -4.55
N GLU A 120 -3.35 11.69 -3.67
CA GLU A 120 -4.73 11.88 -3.18
C GLU A 120 -5.79 11.81 -4.28
N LEU A 121 -5.61 12.60 -5.35
CA LEU A 121 -6.60 12.76 -6.42
C LEU A 121 -6.93 11.46 -7.16
N LEU A 122 -6.00 10.50 -7.22
CA LEU A 122 -6.27 9.20 -7.84
C LEU A 122 -7.45 8.50 -7.16
N SER A 123 -7.59 8.66 -5.84
CA SER A 123 -8.66 8.06 -5.02
C SER A 123 -10.06 8.45 -5.47
N TYR A 124 -10.21 9.62 -6.12
CA TYR A 124 -11.51 10.18 -6.48
C TYR A 124 -11.84 10.02 -7.96
N VAL A 125 -10.84 9.78 -8.83
CA VAL A 125 -11.00 9.87 -10.29
C VAL A 125 -12.10 8.96 -10.85
N GLY A 126 -12.23 7.73 -10.32
CA GLY A 126 -13.28 6.81 -10.77
C GLY A 126 -14.69 7.32 -10.43
N ASN A 127 -14.87 7.86 -9.22
CA ASN A 127 -16.13 8.45 -8.79
C ASN A 127 -16.45 9.75 -9.55
N GLU A 128 -15.45 10.62 -9.75
CA GLU A 128 -15.65 11.87 -10.49
C GLU A 128 -16.17 11.62 -11.90
N ILE A 129 -15.60 10.64 -12.60
CA ILE A 129 -15.99 10.32 -13.97
C ILE A 129 -17.33 9.61 -14.00
N TYR A 130 -17.57 8.68 -13.08
CA TYR A 130 -18.87 8.03 -12.94
C TYR A 130 -19.98 9.06 -12.70
N LYS A 131 -19.73 10.05 -11.83
CA LYS A 131 -20.64 11.16 -11.57
C LYS A 131 -20.80 12.08 -12.77
N GLU A 132 -19.75 12.36 -13.52
CA GLU A 132 -19.81 13.14 -14.77
C GLU A 132 -20.68 12.43 -15.83
N GLN A 133 -20.59 11.10 -15.93
CA GLN A 133 -21.31 10.31 -16.93
C GLN A 133 -22.76 9.99 -16.56
N THR A 134 -23.07 9.84 -15.27
CA THR A 134 -24.39 9.34 -14.81
C THR A 134 -25.17 10.33 -13.95
N GLY A 135 -24.50 11.34 -13.37
CA GLY A 135 -25.04 12.22 -12.34
C GLY A 135 -25.11 11.60 -10.93
N ARG A 136 -24.70 10.33 -10.75
CA ARG A 136 -24.74 9.59 -9.46
C ARG A 136 -23.35 9.44 -8.85
N SER A 137 -23.28 9.22 -7.54
CA SER A 137 -22.02 8.93 -6.85
C SER A 137 -21.69 7.44 -6.95
N ALA A 138 -20.45 7.09 -7.26
CA ALA A 138 -19.99 5.70 -7.19
C ALA A 138 -20.08 5.17 -5.75
N TYR A 139 -19.86 6.03 -4.75
CA TYR A 139 -19.99 5.68 -3.34
C TYR A 139 -21.43 5.30 -2.94
N ASP A 140 -22.44 5.82 -3.64
CA ASP A 140 -23.85 5.49 -3.36
C ASP A 140 -24.27 4.20 -4.09
N ASP A 141 -23.58 3.87 -5.18
CA ASP A 141 -23.93 2.77 -6.09
C ASP A 141 -23.10 1.49 -5.83
N CYS A 142 -21.99 1.60 -5.09
CA CYS A 142 -21.22 0.47 -4.59
C CYS A 142 -21.79 -0.02 -3.24
N THR A 143 -22.21 -1.28 -3.18
CA THR A 143 -22.63 -1.89 -1.91
C THR A 143 -21.45 -2.51 -1.18
N GLN A 144 -21.60 -2.73 0.12
CA GLN A 144 -20.58 -3.39 0.93
C GLN A 144 -20.26 -4.80 0.43
N GLU A 145 -21.26 -5.54 -0.06
CA GLU A 145 -21.06 -6.88 -0.65
C GLU A 145 -20.18 -6.78 -1.91
N MET A 146 -20.45 -5.80 -2.78
CA MET A 146 -19.66 -5.57 -3.98
C MET A 146 -18.20 -5.25 -3.66
N ASP A 147 -17.94 -4.47 -2.60
CA ASP A 147 -16.59 -4.14 -2.16
C ASP A 147 -15.87 -5.36 -1.57
N GLN A 148 -16.56 -6.17 -0.76
CA GLN A 148 -16.00 -7.40 -0.19
C GLN A 148 -15.65 -8.42 -1.27
N GLU A 149 -16.53 -8.64 -2.24
CA GLU A 149 -16.27 -9.51 -3.39
C GLU A 149 -15.05 -9.05 -4.18
N MET A 150 -14.96 -7.74 -4.43
CA MET A 150 -13.83 -7.17 -5.17
C MET A 150 -12.52 -7.30 -4.39
N LEU A 151 -12.54 -7.03 -3.08
CA LEU A 151 -11.39 -7.22 -2.20
C LEU A 151 -10.91 -8.68 -2.19
N GLN A 152 -11.83 -9.64 -2.11
CA GLN A 152 -11.50 -11.06 -2.17
C GLN A 152 -10.86 -11.41 -3.52
N GLU A 153 -11.39 -10.88 -4.63
CA GLU A 153 -10.87 -11.13 -5.96
C GLU A 153 -9.43 -10.62 -6.13
N VAL A 154 -9.17 -9.36 -5.75
CA VAL A 154 -7.82 -8.80 -5.87
C VAL A 154 -6.83 -9.45 -4.91
N SER A 155 -7.28 -9.86 -3.72
CA SER A 155 -6.42 -10.46 -2.69
C SER A 155 -5.88 -11.84 -3.06
N LYS A 156 -6.53 -12.56 -4.00
CA LYS A 156 -6.06 -13.89 -4.46
C LYS A 156 -4.65 -13.85 -5.06
N ASP A 157 -4.29 -12.74 -5.69
CA ASP A 157 -3.00 -12.59 -6.38
C ASP A 157 -1.91 -11.99 -5.48
N ILE A 158 -2.30 -11.49 -4.31
CA ILE A 158 -1.41 -10.76 -3.40
C ILE A 158 -0.74 -11.75 -2.44
N LYS A 159 0.60 -11.70 -2.42
CA LYS A 159 1.40 -12.38 -1.40
C LYS A 159 1.74 -11.38 -0.32
N TYR A 160 1.37 -11.66 0.91
CA TYR A 160 1.62 -10.77 2.04
C TYR A 160 2.87 -11.21 2.82
N HIS A 161 3.69 -10.23 3.22
CA HIS A 161 4.80 -10.47 4.13
C HIS A 161 4.26 -11.03 5.47
N PRO A 162 4.89 -12.05 6.10
CA PRO A 162 4.35 -12.68 7.31
C PRO A 162 4.12 -11.70 8.47
N MET A 163 4.91 -10.62 8.53
CA MET A 163 4.80 -9.58 9.57
C MET A 163 3.94 -8.37 9.16
N ILE A 164 3.35 -8.36 7.95
CA ILE A 164 2.65 -7.17 7.44
C ILE A 164 1.35 -6.87 8.18
N ASP A 165 0.75 -7.86 8.83
CA ASP A 165 -0.48 -7.70 9.61
C ASP A 165 -0.20 -7.33 11.08
N TYR A 166 1.05 -7.02 11.42
CA TYR A 166 1.44 -6.66 12.77
C TYR A 166 1.97 -5.22 12.84
N PRO A 167 1.53 -4.45 13.85
CA PRO A 167 2.10 -3.15 14.15
C PRO A 167 3.47 -3.34 14.78
N LEU A 168 4.51 -3.18 13.97
CA LEU A 168 5.90 -3.28 14.42
C LEU A 168 6.34 -1.95 15.02
N GLU A 169 7.15 -2.02 16.07
CA GLU A 169 7.87 -0.91 16.69
C GLU A 169 9.36 -1.25 16.74
N LEU A 170 10.24 -0.26 16.86
CA LEU A 170 11.66 -0.51 17.12
C LEU A 170 11.86 -1.34 18.41
N PRO A 171 12.75 -2.37 18.41
CA PRO A 171 13.65 -2.77 17.33
C PRO A 171 13.09 -3.85 16.38
N ASP A 172 11.83 -4.26 16.51
CA ASP A 172 11.23 -5.32 15.70
C ASP A 172 11.17 -4.94 14.21
N GLU A 173 11.01 -3.65 13.91
CA GLU A 173 11.10 -3.09 12.55
C GLU A 173 12.47 -3.35 11.91
N LEU A 174 13.57 -3.17 12.64
CA LEU A 174 14.94 -3.41 12.13
C LEU A 174 15.16 -4.87 11.73
N LEU A 175 14.38 -5.78 12.31
CA LEU A 175 14.43 -7.21 11.99
C LEU A 175 13.53 -7.56 10.81
N ALA A 176 12.38 -6.90 10.69
CA ALA A 176 11.41 -7.18 9.63
C ALA A 176 11.71 -6.44 8.32
N TYR A 177 12.12 -5.16 8.40
CA TYR A 177 12.35 -4.24 7.27
C TYR A 177 13.74 -3.58 7.40
N PRO A 178 14.83 -4.38 7.32
CA PRO A 178 16.17 -3.93 7.66
C PRO A 178 16.68 -2.80 6.76
N GLN A 179 16.34 -2.76 5.47
CA GLN A 179 16.85 -1.73 4.55
C GLN A 179 16.19 -0.37 4.81
N ILE A 180 14.86 -0.32 4.91
CA ILE A 180 14.12 0.92 5.21
C ILE A 180 14.56 1.45 6.58
N SER A 181 14.62 0.59 7.59
CA SER A 181 15.04 1.02 8.92
C SER A 181 16.49 1.52 8.95
N ALA A 182 17.40 0.90 8.19
CA ALA A 182 18.78 1.36 8.08
C ALA A 182 18.89 2.71 7.37
N GLN A 183 18.09 2.95 6.33
CA GLN A 183 18.00 4.24 5.66
C GLN A 183 17.50 5.34 6.62
N PHE A 184 16.37 5.10 7.29
CA PHE A 184 15.81 6.01 8.28
C PHE A 184 16.81 6.35 9.41
N MET A 185 17.52 5.35 9.94
CA MET A 185 18.54 5.56 10.98
C MET A 185 19.72 6.43 10.51
N LYS A 186 20.07 6.38 9.22
CA LYS A 186 21.13 7.20 8.62
C LYS A 186 20.68 8.65 8.47
N GLU A 187 19.43 8.88 8.09
CA GLU A 187 18.86 10.20 7.76
C GLU A 187 18.47 10.98 9.02
N THR A 188 17.86 10.33 10.01
CA THR A 188 17.29 11.01 11.18
C THR A 188 18.26 11.32 12.32
N HIS A 189 19.51 10.83 12.27
CA HIS A 189 20.53 11.00 13.33
C HIS A 189 20.00 10.77 14.77
N LEU A 190 18.99 9.90 14.96
CA LEU A 190 18.28 9.76 16.23
C LEU A 190 19.21 9.33 17.36
N LEU A 191 19.33 10.19 18.38
CA LEU A 191 20.10 9.91 19.60
C LEU A 191 19.42 8.85 20.49
N ASN A 192 18.12 8.61 20.34
CA ASN A 192 17.37 7.59 21.09
C ASN A 192 16.18 7.02 20.28
N PRO A 193 16.33 5.85 19.64
CA PRO A 193 15.28 5.23 18.82
C PRO A 193 14.02 4.81 19.60
N LYS A 194 14.07 4.76 20.94
CA LYS A 194 12.94 4.32 21.78
C LYS A 194 11.87 5.39 22.02
N SER A 195 12.11 6.65 21.66
CA SER A 195 11.12 7.73 21.82
C SER A 195 10.21 7.92 20.61
N TYR A 196 10.46 7.20 19.52
CA TYR A 196 9.65 7.24 18.29
C TYR A 196 8.74 6.02 18.26
N SER A 197 7.42 6.23 18.35
CA SER A 197 6.42 5.18 18.10
C SER A 197 5.69 5.51 16.81
N THR A 198 5.74 4.61 15.84
CA THR A 198 4.96 4.70 14.59
C THR A 198 3.47 4.44 14.83
N TRP A 199 3.06 4.09 16.06
CA TRP A 199 1.72 3.62 16.41
C TRP A 199 1.05 4.47 17.49
N ASP A 200 1.48 5.72 17.70
CA ASP A 200 0.76 6.66 18.57
C ASP A 200 -0.49 7.21 17.87
N ILE A 201 -1.45 6.31 17.64
CA ILE A 201 -2.69 6.61 16.91
C ILE A 201 -3.70 7.26 17.89
N PRO A 202 -4.40 8.33 17.49
CA PRO A 202 -5.39 9.02 18.34
C PRO A 202 -6.70 8.25 18.56
N PHE A 203 -6.81 6.99 18.10
CA PHE A 203 -8.03 6.18 18.18
C PHE A 203 -7.91 5.10 19.29
N PRO A 204 -8.54 5.29 20.46
CA PRO A 204 -8.45 4.36 21.59
C PRO A 204 -8.93 2.94 21.26
N GLU A 205 -9.90 2.80 20.36
CA GLU A 205 -10.58 1.56 20.02
C GLU A 205 -9.65 0.54 19.32
N ILE A 206 -8.69 1.05 18.55
CA ILE A 206 -7.69 0.23 17.87
C ILE A 206 -6.41 0.09 18.69
N LYS A 207 -6.18 0.97 19.67
CA LYS A 207 -4.97 0.96 20.53
C LYS A 207 -4.80 -0.35 21.28
N GLU A 208 -5.89 -0.97 21.76
CA GLU A 208 -5.81 -2.28 22.44
C GLU A 208 -5.49 -3.42 21.45
N GLN A 209 -6.08 -3.39 20.26
CA GLN A 209 -5.82 -4.38 19.22
C GLN A 209 -4.38 -4.31 18.71
N VAL A 210 -3.88 -3.09 18.52
CA VAL A 210 -2.49 -2.81 18.15
C VAL A 210 -1.54 -3.39 19.20
N LYS A 211 -1.79 -3.14 20.49
CA LYS A 211 -1.00 -3.72 21.59
C LYS A 211 -1.01 -5.24 21.59
N LYS A 212 -2.18 -5.88 21.41
CA LYS A 212 -2.29 -7.35 21.34
C LYS A 212 -1.48 -7.91 20.19
N ARG A 213 -1.63 -7.34 18.99
CA ARG A 213 -0.87 -7.76 17.80
C ARG A 213 0.63 -7.52 17.95
N ALA A 214 1.07 -6.43 18.58
CA ALA A 214 2.48 -6.18 18.85
C ALA A 214 3.11 -7.25 19.76
N ILE A 215 2.36 -7.77 20.74
CA ILE A 215 2.81 -8.88 21.59
C ILE A 215 2.97 -10.18 20.78
N GLU A 216 2.04 -10.46 19.86
CA GLU A 216 2.11 -11.61 18.97
C GLU A 216 3.30 -11.54 18.02
N ALA A 217 3.57 -10.37 17.44
CA ALA A 217 4.73 -10.10 16.60
C ALA A 217 6.04 -10.43 17.35
N LYS A 218 6.19 -9.92 18.58
CA LYS A 218 7.36 -10.19 19.44
C LYS A 218 7.55 -11.68 19.71
N LYS A 219 6.47 -12.43 19.93
CA LYS A 219 6.54 -13.90 20.10
C LYS A 219 6.99 -14.59 18.82
N TYR A 220 6.44 -14.19 17.67
CA TYR A 220 6.82 -14.74 16.38
C TYR A 220 8.30 -14.50 16.07
N ILE A 221 8.77 -13.25 16.18
CA ILE A 221 10.16 -12.86 15.90
C ILE A 221 11.14 -13.66 16.76
N ARG A 222 10.88 -13.76 18.08
CA ARG A 222 11.69 -14.58 19.00
C ARG A 222 11.73 -16.05 18.59
N SER A 223 10.62 -16.59 18.09
CA SER A 223 10.55 -17.98 17.62
C SER A 223 11.41 -18.21 16.37
N GLN A 224 11.43 -17.25 15.42
CA GLN A 224 12.25 -17.33 14.21
C GLN A 224 13.73 -17.23 14.55
N GLN A 225 14.12 -16.26 15.39
CA GLN A 225 15.50 -16.13 15.86
C GLN A 225 16.02 -17.40 16.54
N LYS A 226 15.18 -18.07 17.33
CA LYS A 226 15.53 -19.36 17.96
C LYS A 226 15.75 -20.45 16.91
N LYS A 227 14.89 -20.55 15.88
CA LYS A 227 15.03 -21.51 14.78
C LYS A 227 16.31 -21.28 13.98
N ASP A 228 16.60 -20.04 13.61
CA ASP A 228 17.82 -19.69 12.86
C ASP A 228 19.09 -19.99 13.67
N LYS A 229 19.06 -19.75 14.98
CA LYS A 229 20.18 -20.10 15.87
C LYS A 229 20.44 -21.61 15.89
N ILE A 230 19.38 -22.42 15.95
CA ILE A 230 19.48 -23.89 15.91
C ILE A 230 20.04 -24.34 14.56
N ARG A 231 19.52 -23.82 13.44
CA ARG A 231 20.00 -24.16 12.09
C ARG A 231 21.50 -23.88 11.92
N LYS A 232 21.97 -22.72 12.37
CA LYS A 232 23.39 -22.34 12.31
C LYS A 232 24.29 -23.24 13.17
N GLN A 233 23.80 -23.74 14.31
CA GLN A 233 24.54 -24.68 15.16
C GLN A 233 24.65 -26.08 14.52
N GLU A 234 23.60 -26.53 13.83
CA GLU A 234 23.61 -27.79 13.09
C GLU A 234 24.52 -27.74 11.86
N GLU A 235 24.55 -26.61 11.14
CA GLU A 235 25.45 -26.39 10.00
C GLU A 235 26.93 -26.32 10.41
N GLN A 236 27.25 -25.82 11.61
CA GLN A 236 28.63 -25.78 12.14
C GLN A 236 29.10 -27.12 12.71
N SER A 237 28.19 -28.07 12.92
CA SER A 237 28.49 -29.40 13.46
C SER A 237 28.60 -30.49 12.38
N ARG A 238 28.51 -30.11 11.09
CA ARG A 238 28.67 -30.96 9.90
C ARG A 238 29.96 -30.62 9.19
#